data_AF-A0A2E0X8L2-F1
#
_entry.id   AF-A0A2E0X8L2-F1
#
_cell.length_a   1.000
_cell.length_b   1.000
_cell.length_c   1.000
_cell.angle_alpha   90.00
_cell.angle_beta   90.00
_cell.angle_gamma   90.00
#
_symmetry.space_group_name_H-M   'P 1'
#
loop_
_entity.id
_entity.type
_entity.pdbx_description
1 polymer ?
#
loop_
_entity_poly.entity_id
_entity_poly.type
_entity_poly.pdbx_seq_one_letter_code
_entity_poly.pdbx_strand_id
1 'polypeptide(L)'
;MTNSTATASARRQDIFAAIEQFESAYDYDASYMRDLYERSPAAFGLFDAARRMAAYFDALPAAAHFVAAITVMQHEDCGPCLRLNEKLAMEAGVRREVLDALAAEPAALPAELQDVRSYTTGVLSGQVDEAVAARIESQWGPAALAELAIGIVGARMYPTIKRALLKAGACELPRVS
;
A
#
# COMPACT_ATOMS: atom_id res chain seq x y z
N MET A 1 26.45 -27.36 15.79
CA MET A 1 25.61 -27.09 14.59
C MET A 1 24.10 -27.13 14.87
N THR A 2 23.64 -27.15 16.12
CA THR A 2 22.22 -27.31 16.49
C THR A 2 21.46 -25.99 16.78
N ASN A 3 22.17 -24.87 17.00
CA ASN A 3 21.54 -23.58 17.33
C ASN A 3 20.91 -22.84 16.13
N SER A 4 21.45 -23.04 14.91
CA SER A 4 21.01 -22.29 13.72
C SER A 4 19.60 -22.69 13.28
N THR A 5 19.31 -23.99 13.26
CA THR A 5 18.03 -24.55 12.82
C THR A 5 16.88 -24.24 13.79
N ALA A 6 17.16 -24.27 15.09
CA ALA A 6 16.17 -23.91 16.12
C ALA A 6 15.80 -22.42 16.04
N THR A 7 16.79 -21.54 15.82
CA THR A 7 16.58 -20.09 15.66
C THR A 7 15.80 -19.77 14.37
N ALA A 8 16.10 -20.47 13.28
CA ALA A 8 15.36 -20.34 12.02
C ALA A 8 13.90 -20.80 12.17
N SER A 9 13.66 -21.91 12.89
CA SER A 9 12.31 -22.41 13.16
C SER A 9 11.48 -21.45 14.01
N ALA A 10 12.07 -20.88 15.07
CA ALA A 10 11.40 -19.89 15.91
C ALA A 10 11.05 -18.62 15.12
N ARG A 11 12.00 -18.08 14.36
CA ARG A 11 11.76 -16.92 13.49
C ARG A 11 10.64 -17.16 12.48
N ARG A 12 10.56 -18.36 11.89
CA ARG A 12 9.46 -18.72 10.98
C ARG A 12 8.11 -18.68 11.70
N GLN A 13 8.02 -19.25 12.91
CA GLN A 13 6.78 -19.26 13.69
C GLN A 13 6.31 -17.84 14.01
N ASP A 14 7.22 -16.97 14.45
CA ASP A 14 6.89 -15.57 14.76
C ASP A 14 6.36 -14.80 13.54
N ILE A 15 7.01 -14.98 12.38
CA ILE A 15 6.56 -14.37 11.12
C ILE A 15 5.17 -14.86 10.74
N PHE A 16 4.91 -16.16 10.84
CA PHE A 16 3.64 -16.75 10.44
C PHE A 16 2.51 -16.31 11.36
N ALA A 17 2.76 -16.27 12.67
CA ALA A 17 1.82 -15.74 13.66
C ALA A 17 1.50 -14.26 13.41
N ALA A 18 2.50 -13.43 13.08
CA ALA A 18 2.28 -12.03 12.74
C ALA A 18 1.44 -11.86 11.46
N ILE A 19 1.65 -12.71 10.45
CA ILE A 19 0.83 -12.72 9.25
C ILE A 19 -0.62 -13.11 9.59
N GLU A 20 -0.84 -14.20 10.34
CA GLU A 20 -2.17 -14.64 10.74
C GLU A 20 -2.93 -13.57 11.55
N GLN A 21 -2.24 -12.90 12.46
CA GLN A 21 -2.81 -11.79 13.22
C GLN A 21 -3.23 -10.64 12.29
N PHE A 22 -2.39 -10.30 11.31
CA PHE A 22 -2.70 -9.26 10.32
C PHE A 22 -3.91 -9.65 9.44
N GLU A 23 -3.95 -10.89 8.95
CA GLU A 23 -5.08 -11.39 8.15
C GLU A 23 -6.39 -11.30 8.94
N SER A 24 -6.37 -11.73 10.21
CA SER A 24 -7.54 -11.66 11.09
C SER A 24 -7.97 -10.23 11.40
N ALA A 25 -7.03 -9.31 11.62
CA ALA A 25 -7.34 -7.92 11.95
C ALA A 25 -8.00 -7.18 10.77
N TYR A 26 -7.56 -7.49 9.55
CA TYR A 26 -7.97 -6.74 8.36
C TYR A 26 -8.87 -7.51 7.39
N ASP A 27 -9.22 -8.76 7.68
CA ASP A 27 -9.96 -9.64 6.74
C ASP A 27 -9.32 -9.59 5.34
N TYR A 28 -8.03 -9.94 5.30
CA TYR A 28 -7.17 -9.76 4.13
C TYR A 28 -6.32 -11.01 3.90
N ASP A 29 -6.23 -11.49 2.65
CA ASP A 29 -5.35 -12.60 2.28
C ASP A 29 -3.89 -12.14 2.14
N ALA A 30 -3.07 -12.52 3.12
CA ALA A 30 -1.62 -12.33 3.13
C ALA A 30 -0.85 -13.65 2.94
N SER A 31 -1.49 -14.70 2.41
CA SER A 31 -0.86 -16.00 2.13
C SER A 31 0.35 -15.90 1.21
N TYR A 32 0.39 -14.89 0.32
CA TYR A 32 1.56 -14.61 -0.52
C TYR A 32 2.82 -14.28 0.28
N MET A 33 2.69 -13.72 1.49
CA MET A 33 3.83 -13.45 2.37
C MET A 33 4.43 -14.75 2.93
N ARG A 34 3.57 -15.70 3.33
CA ARG A 34 4.01 -17.04 3.76
C ARG A 34 4.69 -17.78 2.62
N ASP A 35 4.08 -17.78 1.43
CA ASP A 35 4.64 -18.40 0.23
C ASP A 35 5.99 -17.78 -0.18
N LEU A 36 6.12 -16.45 -0.10
CA LEU A 36 7.40 -15.76 -0.35
C LEU A 36 8.48 -16.23 0.63
N TYR A 37 8.16 -16.32 1.92
CA TYR A 37 9.09 -16.80 2.95
C TYR A 37 9.49 -18.26 2.71
N GLU A 38 8.53 -19.13 2.38
CA GLU A 38 8.81 -20.55 2.12
C GLU A 38 9.68 -20.76 0.87
N ARG A 39 9.50 -19.93 -0.16
CA ARG A 39 10.37 -19.93 -1.34
C ARG A 39 11.76 -19.39 -1.04
N SER A 40 11.85 -18.30 -0.29
CA SER A 40 13.12 -17.66 0.08
C SER A 40 12.96 -16.72 1.28
N PRO A 41 13.46 -17.11 2.46
CA PRO A 41 13.51 -16.22 3.63
C PRO A 41 14.28 -14.92 3.39
N ALA A 42 15.29 -14.95 2.51
CA ALA A 42 16.05 -13.76 2.14
C ALA A 42 15.22 -12.79 1.30
N ALA A 43 14.45 -13.29 0.33
CA ALA A 43 13.54 -12.47 -0.48
C ALA A 43 12.42 -11.87 0.39
N PHE A 44 11.87 -12.65 1.31
CA PHE A 44 10.92 -12.14 2.30
C PHE A 44 11.54 -11.02 3.14
N GLY A 45 12.78 -11.16 3.61
CA GLY A 45 13.46 -10.10 4.38
C GLY A 45 13.61 -8.79 3.61
N LEU A 46 13.88 -8.84 2.31
CA LEU A 46 13.92 -7.64 1.45
C LEU A 46 12.53 -7.00 1.30
N PHE A 47 11.51 -7.82 1.07
CA PHE A 47 10.12 -7.36 1.02
C PHE A 47 9.69 -6.72 2.35
N ASP A 48 9.99 -7.37 3.48
CA ASP A 48 9.64 -6.89 4.81
C ASP A 48 10.31 -5.53 5.13
N ALA A 49 11.59 -5.37 4.77
CA ALA A 49 12.27 -4.09 4.87
C ALA A 49 11.62 -3.01 3.96
N ALA A 50 11.23 -3.40 2.74
CA ALA A 50 10.58 -2.53 1.78
C ALA A 50 9.19 -2.03 2.22
N ARG A 51 8.47 -2.79 3.08
CA ARG A 51 7.15 -2.38 3.62
C ARG A 51 7.14 -1.00 4.25
N ARG A 52 8.27 -0.55 4.82
CA ARG A 52 8.39 0.78 5.42
C ARG A 52 8.16 1.90 4.42
N MET A 53 8.45 1.69 3.13
CA MET A 53 8.15 2.66 2.08
C MET A 53 6.65 2.95 1.97
N ALA A 54 5.82 1.90 2.07
CA ALA A 54 4.37 2.02 1.96
C ALA A 54 3.72 2.61 3.22
N ALA A 55 4.38 2.50 4.37
CA ALA A 55 3.83 2.93 5.66
C ALA A 55 4.33 4.31 6.11
N TYR A 56 5.34 4.87 5.43
CA TYR A 56 5.98 6.11 5.86
C TYR A 56 5.23 7.34 5.32
N PHE A 57 4.79 8.17 6.27
CA PHE A 57 4.37 9.54 6.06
C PHE A 57 4.55 10.29 7.38
N ASP A 58 5.12 11.49 7.32
CA ASP A 58 5.35 12.37 8.46
C ASP A 58 5.05 13.82 8.04
N ALA A 59 5.71 14.31 7.00
CA ALA A 59 5.42 15.61 6.40
C ALA A 59 4.15 15.60 5.54
N LEU A 60 3.87 14.48 4.86
CA LEU A 60 2.69 14.31 4.03
C LEU A 60 1.46 14.01 4.92
N PRO A 61 0.35 14.76 4.80
CA PRO A 61 -0.84 14.46 5.59
C PRO A 61 -1.39 13.07 5.30
N ALA A 62 -1.90 12.39 6.33
CA ALA A 62 -2.48 11.03 6.21
C ALA A 62 -3.50 10.92 5.07
N ALA A 63 -4.38 11.92 4.90
CA ALA A 63 -5.36 11.93 3.81
C ALA A 63 -4.69 11.91 2.42
N ALA A 64 -3.61 12.67 2.22
CA ALA A 64 -2.86 12.65 0.97
C ALA A 64 -2.15 11.30 0.76
N HIS A 65 -1.49 10.77 1.79
CA HIS A 65 -0.85 9.46 1.75
C HIS A 65 -1.83 8.35 1.33
N PHE A 66 -2.99 8.26 1.98
CA PHE A 66 -3.97 7.22 1.69
C PHE A 66 -4.74 7.44 0.38
N VAL A 67 -4.97 8.70 -0.05
CA VAL A 67 -5.50 8.96 -1.40
C VAL A 67 -4.54 8.43 -2.46
N ALA A 68 -3.23 8.65 -2.30
CA ALA A 68 -2.24 8.10 -3.22
C ALA A 68 -2.24 6.57 -3.19
N ALA A 69 -2.17 5.95 -2.01
CA ALA A 69 -2.15 4.49 -1.88
C ALA A 69 -3.40 3.83 -2.48
N ILE A 70 -4.60 4.37 -2.23
CA ILE A 70 -5.85 3.88 -2.82
C ILE A 70 -5.86 4.09 -4.34
N THR A 71 -5.39 5.24 -4.83
CA THR A 71 -5.26 5.50 -6.27
C THR A 71 -4.33 4.48 -6.95
N VAL A 72 -3.22 4.12 -6.29
CA VAL A 72 -2.36 3.02 -6.77
C VAL A 72 -3.13 1.72 -6.85
N MET A 73 -3.93 1.36 -5.83
CA MET A 73 -4.70 0.12 -5.83
C MET A 73 -5.81 0.09 -6.88
N GLN A 74 -6.43 1.23 -7.17
CA GLN A 74 -7.38 1.39 -8.28
C GLN A 74 -6.70 1.16 -9.63
N HIS A 75 -5.54 1.78 -9.84
CA HIS A 75 -4.76 1.62 -11.08
C HIS A 75 -4.23 0.20 -11.26
N GLU A 76 -3.73 -0.38 -10.17
CA GLU A 76 -3.23 -1.75 -10.12
C GLU A 76 -4.34 -2.79 -10.02
N ASP A 77 -5.62 -2.44 -10.08
CA ASP A 77 -6.74 -3.38 -10.02
C ASP A 77 -6.58 -4.46 -8.92
N CYS A 78 -6.25 -4.04 -7.69
CA CYS A 78 -6.18 -4.92 -6.53
C CYS A 78 -7.25 -4.55 -5.51
N GLY A 79 -8.44 -5.15 -5.64
CA GLY A 79 -9.57 -4.88 -4.77
C GLY A 79 -9.31 -5.15 -3.28
N PRO A 80 -8.76 -6.31 -2.87
CA PRO A 80 -8.41 -6.56 -1.47
C PRO A 80 -7.38 -5.57 -0.92
N CYS A 81 -6.40 -5.16 -1.73
CA CYS A 81 -5.42 -4.15 -1.31
C CYS A 81 -6.07 -2.78 -1.14
N LEU A 82 -7.02 -2.42 -2.01
CA LEU A 82 -7.81 -1.20 -1.91
C LEU A 82 -8.58 -1.16 -0.60
N ARG A 83 -9.36 -2.21 -0.29
CA ARG A 83 -10.15 -2.30 0.95
C ARG A 83 -9.27 -2.27 2.20
N LEU A 84 -8.08 -2.87 2.15
CA LEU A 84 -7.09 -2.77 3.21
C LEU A 84 -6.65 -1.31 3.43
N ASN A 85 -6.32 -0.58 2.36
CA ASN A 85 -5.91 0.82 2.46
C ASN A 85 -7.05 1.72 2.97
N GLU A 86 -8.31 1.46 2.65
CA GLU A 86 -9.45 2.16 3.25
C GLU A 86 -9.52 1.96 4.77
N LYS A 87 -9.31 0.73 5.26
CA LYS A 87 -9.28 0.42 6.70
C LYS A 87 -8.13 1.15 7.40
N LEU A 88 -6.92 1.06 6.84
CA LEU A 88 -5.74 1.75 7.36
C LEU A 88 -5.91 3.28 7.34
N ALA A 89 -6.56 3.82 6.32
CA ALA A 89 -6.86 5.25 6.24
C ALA A 89 -7.78 5.69 7.39
N MET A 90 -8.84 4.94 7.67
CA MET A 90 -9.75 5.22 8.78
C MET A 90 -9.01 5.15 10.13
N GLU A 91 -8.13 4.17 10.34
CA GLU A 91 -7.31 4.06 11.55
C GLU A 91 -6.34 5.25 11.71
N ALA A 92 -5.81 5.77 10.60
CA ALA A 92 -4.98 6.97 10.58
C ALA A 92 -5.78 8.28 10.70
N GLY A 93 -7.10 8.21 10.92
CA GLY A 93 -7.97 9.38 11.12
C GLY A 93 -8.42 10.06 9.83
N VAL A 94 -8.26 9.42 8.67
CA VAL A 94 -8.81 9.93 7.41
C VAL A 94 -10.34 9.87 7.48
N ARG A 95 -10.98 11.00 7.20
CA ARG A 95 -12.44 11.10 7.26
C ARG A 95 -13.09 10.23 6.20
N ARG A 96 -14.19 9.57 6.57
CA ARG A 96 -14.96 8.68 5.69
C ARG A 96 -15.40 9.37 4.40
N GLU A 97 -15.78 10.65 4.49
CA GLU A 97 -16.19 11.45 3.34
C GLU A 97 -15.11 11.57 2.26
N VAL A 98 -13.82 11.58 2.63
CA VAL A 98 -12.70 11.60 1.66
C VAL A 98 -12.64 10.28 0.89
N LEU A 99 -12.81 9.16 1.60
CA LEU A 99 -12.78 7.82 1.00
C LEU A 99 -13.99 7.59 0.08
N ASP A 100 -15.19 8.02 0.51
CA ASP A 100 -16.40 7.94 -0.29
C ASP A 100 -16.30 8.81 -1.56
N ALA A 101 -15.77 10.04 -1.44
CA ALA A 101 -15.53 10.89 -2.60
C ALA A 101 -14.51 10.26 -3.56
N LEU A 102 -13.40 9.71 -3.05
CA LEU A 102 -12.39 9.04 -3.89
C LEU A 102 -12.96 7.84 -4.65
N ALA A 103 -13.93 7.12 -4.07
CA ALA A 103 -14.56 5.96 -4.69
C ALA A 103 -15.66 6.33 -5.70
N ALA A 104 -16.50 7.32 -5.38
CA ALA A 104 -17.72 7.60 -6.13
C ALA A 104 -17.64 8.86 -7.01
N GLU A 105 -17.11 9.96 -6.47
CA GLU A 105 -17.05 11.26 -7.14
C GLU A 105 -15.71 11.96 -6.85
N PRO A 106 -14.61 11.56 -7.53
CA PRO A 106 -13.29 12.11 -7.23
C PRO A 106 -13.18 13.63 -7.41
N ALA A 107 -14.07 14.24 -8.19
CA ALA A 107 -14.17 15.69 -8.35
C ALA A 107 -14.67 16.41 -7.09
N ALA A 108 -15.30 15.69 -6.16
CA ALA A 108 -15.76 16.22 -4.86
C ALA A 108 -14.65 16.21 -3.79
N LEU A 109 -13.47 15.66 -4.08
CA LEU A 109 -12.32 15.75 -3.17
C LEU A 109 -11.91 17.22 -2.99
N PRO A 110 -11.35 17.60 -1.82
CA PRO A 110 -10.60 18.85 -1.69
C PRO A 110 -9.54 18.98 -2.79
N ALA A 111 -9.29 20.21 -3.27
CA ALA A 111 -8.44 20.47 -4.43
C ALA A 111 -7.03 19.88 -4.26
N GLU A 112 -6.46 19.97 -3.06
CA GLU A 112 -5.16 19.42 -2.71
C GLU A 112 -5.12 17.88 -2.80
N LEU A 113 -6.24 17.19 -2.53
CA LEU A 113 -6.35 15.74 -2.67
C LEU A 113 -6.65 15.32 -4.11
N GLN A 114 -7.32 16.17 -4.90
CA GLN A 114 -7.43 15.97 -6.35
C GLN A 114 -6.05 16.03 -7.02
N ASP A 115 -5.20 16.98 -6.60
CA ASP A 115 -3.83 17.07 -7.08
C ASP A 115 -3.03 15.80 -6.75
N VAL A 116 -3.12 15.28 -5.53
CA VAL A 116 -2.47 14.01 -5.14
C VAL A 116 -2.94 12.85 -6.02
N ARG A 117 -4.25 12.71 -6.24
CA ARG A 117 -4.81 11.67 -7.10
C ARG A 117 -4.32 11.81 -8.55
N SER A 118 -4.34 13.03 -9.09
CA SER A 118 -3.89 13.33 -10.45
C SER A 118 -2.40 13.04 -10.62
N TYR A 119 -1.57 13.53 -9.72
CA TYR A 119 -0.14 13.27 -9.69
C TYR A 119 0.16 11.77 -9.61
N THR A 120 -0.50 11.05 -8.69
CA THR A 120 -0.33 9.60 -8.54
C THR A 120 -0.70 8.85 -9.82
N THR A 121 -1.81 9.23 -10.46
CA THR A 121 -2.23 8.64 -11.75
C THR A 121 -1.19 8.92 -12.84
N GLY A 122 -0.70 10.15 -12.94
CA GLY A 122 0.34 10.55 -13.89
C GLY A 122 1.65 9.81 -13.68
N VAL A 123 2.08 9.59 -12.43
CA VAL A 123 3.27 8.78 -12.11
C VAL A 123 3.09 7.34 -12.59
N LEU A 124 1.93 6.74 -12.36
CA LEU A 124 1.66 5.35 -12.73
C LEU A 124 1.53 5.15 -14.25
N SER A 125 1.03 6.16 -14.98
CA SER A 125 0.91 6.13 -16.44
C SER A 125 2.15 6.66 -17.19
N GLY A 126 3.15 7.20 -16.48
CA GLY A 126 4.32 7.84 -17.09
C GLY A 126 4.03 9.20 -17.73
N GLN A 127 2.95 9.87 -17.30
CA GLN A 127 2.49 11.17 -17.79
C GLN A 127 2.37 12.15 -16.62
N VAL A 128 3.50 12.45 -15.97
CA VAL A 128 3.54 13.35 -14.82
C VAL A 128 3.32 14.79 -15.27
N ASP A 129 2.37 15.48 -14.64
CA ASP A 129 2.21 16.93 -14.76
C ASP A 129 3.06 17.63 -13.69
N GLU A 130 4.17 18.25 -14.11
CA GLU A 130 5.08 18.98 -13.23
C GLU A 130 4.41 20.16 -12.52
N ALA A 131 3.38 20.76 -13.12
CA ALA A 131 2.64 21.85 -12.47
C ALA A 131 1.79 21.33 -11.30
N VAL A 132 1.26 20.10 -11.39
CA VAL A 132 0.58 19.45 -10.25
C VAL A 132 1.60 19.12 -9.15
N ALA A 133 2.76 18.58 -9.53
CA ALA A 133 3.84 18.28 -8.58
C ALA A 133 4.27 19.53 -7.79
N ALA A 134 4.46 20.65 -8.51
CA ALA A 134 4.81 21.94 -7.91
C ALA A 134 3.74 22.46 -6.95
N ARG A 135 2.44 22.23 -7.23
CA ARG A 135 1.37 22.61 -6.29
C ARG A 135 1.40 21.77 -5.02
N ILE A 136 1.60 20.45 -5.13
CA ILE A 136 1.74 19.55 -3.98
C ILE A 136 2.93 19.99 -3.11
N GLU A 137 4.08 20.26 -3.73
CA GLU A 137 5.28 20.72 -3.03
C GLU A 137 5.08 22.10 -2.40
N SER A 138 4.42 23.03 -3.09
CA SER A 138 4.07 24.34 -2.53
C SER A 138 3.12 24.22 -1.33
N GLN A 139 2.24 23.22 -1.31
CA GLN A 139 1.23 23.03 -0.28
C GLN A 139 1.81 22.39 1.00
N TRP A 140 2.66 21.37 0.86
CA TRP A 140 3.16 20.57 2.01
C TRP A 140 4.69 20.49 2.12
N GLY A 141 5.42 21.11 1.20
CA GLY A 141 6.87 21.15 1.17
C GLY A 141 7.53 19.98 0.43
N PRO A 142 8.84 20.07 0.17
CA PRO A 142 9.60 19.07 -0.59
C PRO A 142 9.66 17.70 0.11
N ALA A 143 9.65 17.67 1.44
CA ALA A 143 9.63 16.43 2.21
C ALA A 143 8.34 15.63 1.94
N ALA A 144 7.19 16.30 1.88
CA ALA A 144 5.91 15.65 1.59
C ALA A 144 5.85 15.09 0.16
N LEU A 145 6.44 15.78 -0.83
CA LEU A 145 6.53 15.23 -2.19
C LEU A 145 7.44 13.99 -2.26
N ALA A 146 8.55 13.98 -1.53
CA ALA A 146 9.42 12.81 -1.43
C ALA A 146 8.72 11.62 -0.75
N GLU A 147 7.96 11.89 0.31
CA GLU A 147 7.10 10.90 0.98
C GLU A 147 6.00 10.35 0.07
N LEU A 148 5.38 11.20 -0.72
CA LEU A 148 4.40 10.78 -1.73
C LEU A 148 5.04 9.86 -2.76
N ALA A 149 6.23 10.20 -3.26
CA ALA A 149 6.95 9.38 -4.23
C ALA A 149 7.30 7.98 -3.67
N ILE A 150 7.83 7.90 -2.44
CA ILE A 150 8.17 6.60 -1.84
C ILE A 150 6.92 5.80 -1.46
N GLY A 151 5.84 6.47 -1.05
CA GLY A 151 4.54 5.87 -0.78
C GLY A 151 3.91 5.23 -2.03
N ILE A 152 3.98 5.90 -3.19
CA ILE A 152 3.48 5.35 -4.47
C ILE A 152 4.21 4.05 -4.82
N VAL A 153 5.55 4.06 -4.78
CA VAL A 153 6.37 2.87 -5.05
C VAL A 153 6.08 1.76 -4.04
N GLY A 154 6.04 2.10 -2.75
CA GLY A 154 5.75 1.18 -1.67
C GLY A 154 4.38 0.51 -1.82
N ALA A 155 3.33 1.29 -2.11
CA ALA A 155 1.99 0.74 -2.32
C ALA A 155 1.96 -0.22 -3.51
N ARG A 156 2.61 0.14 -4.64
CA ARG A 156 2.59 -0.64 -5.88
C ARG A 156 3.27 -2.01 -5.76
N MET A 157 4.19 -2.19 -4.81
CA MET A 157 4.91 -3.45 -4.67
C MET A 157 3.99 -4.63 -4.32
N TYR A 158 2.87 -4.40 -3.62
CA TYR A 158 1.98 -5.46 -3.14
C TYR A 158 1.21 -6.16 -4.29
N PRO A 159 0.49 -5.45 -5.18
CA PRO A 159 -0.08 -6.09 -6.37
C PRO A 159 0.99 -6.75 -7.25
N THR A 160 2.14 -6.08 -7.41
CA THR A 160 3.24 -6.56 -8.25
C THR A 160 3.79 -7.90 -7.74
N ILE A 161 4.08 -8.02 -6.45
CA ILE A 161 4.63 -9.26 -5.89
C ILE A 161 3.61 -10.39 -5.93
N LYS A 162 2.32 -10.11 -5.67
CA LYS A 162 1.25 -11.10 -5.80
C LYS A 162 1.18 -11.68 -7.22
N ARG A 163 1.22 -10.83 -8.24
CA ARG A 163 1.24 -11.28 -9.65
C ARG A 163 2.51 -12.03 -10.00
N ALA A 164 3.67 -11.54 -9.57
CA ALA A 164 4.96 -12.19 -9.83
C ALA A 164 5.06 -13.57 -9.17
N LEU A 165 4.38 -13.78 -8.04
CA LEU A 165 4.24 -15.08 -7.37
C LEU A 165 3.12 -15.95 -7.94
N LEU A 166 2.46 -15.54 -9.03
CA LEU A 166 1.31 -16.22 -9.65
C LEU A 166 0.10 -16.36 -8.70
N LYS A 167 -0.06 -15.40 -7.79
CA LYS A 167 -1.18 -15.30 -6.85
C LYS A 167 -2.11 -14.13 -7.19
N ALA A 168 -2.35 -13.90 -8.48
CA ALA A 168 -3.22 -12.82 -8.95
C ALA A 168 -4.66 -12.92 -8.40
N GLY A 169 -5.14 -14.13 -8.08
CA GLY A 169 -6.43 -14.33 -7.41
C GLY A 169 -6.53 -13.63 -6.04
N ALA A 170 -5.41 -13.35 -5.35
CA ALA A 170 -5.39 -12.56 -4.13
C ALA A 170 -5.56 -11.04 -4.36
N CYS A 171 -5.71 -10.62 -5.62
CA CYS A 171 -6.10 -9.27 -6.02
C CYS A 171 -7.58 -9.18 -6.43
N GLU A 172 -8.27 -10.30 -6.56
CA GLU A 172 -9.70 -10.34 -6.88
C GLU A 172 -10.53 -10.18 -5.59
N LEU A 173 -11.62 -9.41 -5.66
CA LEU A 173 -12.58 -9.39 -4.56
C LEU A 173 -13.35 -10.72 -4.52
N PRO A 174 -13.65 -11.26 -3.33
CA PRO A 174 -14.56 -12.38 -3.21
C PRO A 174 -15.88 -12.07 -3.91
N ARG A 175 -16.33 -12.96 -4.81
CA ARG A 175 -17.63 -12.80 -5.47
C ARG A 175 -18.70 -13.02 -4.41
N VAL A 176 -19.51 -11.99 -4.15
CA VAL A 176 -20.70 -12.14 -3.32
C VAL A 176 -21.68 -13.01 -4.09
N SER A 177 -22.06 -14.16 -3.52
CA SER A 177 -23.07 -15.08 -4.06
C SER A 177 -24.46 -14.63 -3.64
#